data_AF-A0A956W2F6-F1
#
_entry.id   AF-A0A956W2F6-F1
#
_cell.length_a   1.000
_cell.length_b   1.000
_cell.length_c   1.000
_cell.angle_alpha   90.00
_cell.angle_beta   90.00
_cell.angle_gamma   90.00
#
_symmetry.space_group_name_H-M   'P 1'
#
loop_
_entity.id
_entity.type
_entity.pdbx_description
1 polymer ?
#
loop_
_entity_poly.entity_id
_entity_poly.type
_entity_poly.pdbx_seq_one_letter_code
_entity_poly.pdbx_strand_id
1 'polypeptide(L)'
;MTDKRYLCIHGHFYQPPRENAWLETIEPQDSAAPYHDWNARVTAECYEPNTAARILDGDGRIVRLVNNYSRMSFNFGPTLLKWLEESEPAVYADILDADARSADRFGGHGSAMAQAFNHQILPLANDRDRRTQILWGLRDFEHRFARAAEGMWLPETAVNNPTLEDLAAAGVAFTILAPHQARRSRRIGETEWADHNLHPVDTTRPYRVNLASGRSIVVF
;
A
#
# COMPACT_ATOMS: atom_id res chain seq x y z
N MET A 1 23.55 24.39 6.28
CA MET A 1 23.14 23.09 5.71
C MET A 1 21.73 23.28 5.19
N THR A 2 21.44 23.03 3.92
CA THR A 2 20.06 23.03 3.44
C THR A 2 19.34 21.84 4.07
N ASP A 3 18.26 22.07 4.82
CA ASP A 3 17.42 21.00 5.35
C ASP A 3 17.03 20.05 4.21
N LYS A 4 17.36 18.77 4.36
CA LYS A 4 16.95 17.75 3.40
C LYS A 4 15.43 17.65 3.44
N ARG A 5 14.79 17.96 2.32
CA ARG A 5 13.34 17.75 2.14
C ARG A 5 13.11 16.34 1.63
N TYR A 6 12.09 15.69 2.18
CA TYR A 6 11.67 14.36 1.78
C TYR A 6 10.29 14.45 1.12
N LEU A 7 10.08 13.66 0.07
CA LEU A 7 8.79 13.47 -0.58
C LEU A 7 8.56 11.96 -0.69
N CYS A 8 7.42 11.50 -0.19
CA CYS A 8 6.96 10.14 -0.40
C CYS A 8 5.63 10.20 -1.16
N ILE A 9 5.52 9.37 -2.20
CA ILE A 9 4.27 9.12 -2.91
C ILE A 9 3.91 7.68 -2.60
N HIS A 10 2.65 7.44 -2.22
CA HIS A 10 2.14 6.09 -2.01
C HIS A 10 1.20 5.70 -3.17
N GLY A 11 1.52 4.61 -3.87
CA GLY A 11 0.66 4.03 -4.89
C GLY A 11 -0.18 2.88 -4.33
N HIS A 12 -1.51 3.06 -4.31
CA HIS A 12 -2.46 2.01 -3.93
C HIS A 12 -3.00 1.30 -5.18
N PHE A 13 -2.69 0.01 -5.35
CA PHE A 13 -3.06 -0.78 -6.52
C PHE A 13 -3.94 -1.97 -6.14
N TYR A 14 -5.18 -1.99 -6.64
CA TYR A 14 -6.13 -3.05 -6.35
C TYR A 14 -7.14 -3.22 -7.50
N GLN A 15 -7.53 -4.48 -7.74
CA GLN A 15 -8.73 -4.84 -8.51
C GLN A 15 -9.50 -5.88 -7.68
N PRO A 16 -10.83 -5.74 -7.58
CA PRO A 16 -11.64 -6.80 -6.96
C PRO A 16 -11.51 -8.10 -7.76
N PRO A 17 -11.70 -9.27 -7.13
CA PRO A 17 -11.87 -10.52 -7.86
C PRO A 17 -12.96 -10.36 -8.92
N ARG A 18 -12.64 -10.77 -10.15
CA ARG A 18 -13.50 -10.67 -11.34
C ARG A 18 -13.76 -12.03 -11.97
N GLU A 19 -13.14 -13.07 -11.42
CA GLU A 19 -13.25 -14.44 -11.88
C GLU A 19 -14.66 -14.97 -11.65
N ASN A 20 -15.15 -15.72 -12.62
CA ASN A 20 -16.36 -16.49 -12.47
C ASN A 20 -16.09 -17.62 -11.45
N ALA A 21 -16.89 -17.69 -10.38
CA ALA A 21 -16.64 -18.62 -9.26
C ALA A 21 -16.70 -20.12 -9.64
N TRP A 22 -17.24 -20.46 -10.82
CA TRP A 22 -17.29 -21.83 -11.31
C TRP A 22 -16.19 -22.14 -12.32
N LEU A 23 -15.74 -21.13 -13.06
CA LEU A 23 -14.75 -21.28 -14.13
C LEU A 23 -13.34 -20.91 -13.68
N GLU A 24 -13.22 -20.21 -12.55
CA GLU A 24 -11.97 -19.67 -12.00
C GLU A 24 -11.20 -18.82 -13.02
N THR A 25 -11.92 -18.20 -13.96
CA THR A 25 -11.38 -17.35 -15.01
C THR A 25 -12.22 -16.09 -15.16
N ILE A 26 -11.59 -15.01 -15.62
CA ILE A 26 -12.28 -13.76 -15.94
C ILE A 26 -12.91 -13.94 -17.32
N GLU A 27 -14.19 -13.64 -17.47
CA GLU A 27 -14.85 -13.66 -18.77
C GLU A 27 -14.52 -12.37 -19.56
N PRO A 28 -14.57 -12.38 -20.91
CA PRO A 28 -14.34 -11.18 -21.70
C PRO A 28 -15.22 -10.00 -21.27
N GLN A 29 -14.65 -8.80 -21.20
CA GLN A 29 -15.35 -7.58 -20.82
C GLN A 29 -15.24 -6.53 -21.92
N ASP A 30 -16.32 -6.32 -22.68
CA ASP A 30 -16.34 -5.42 -23.87
C ASP A 30 -15.82 -4.00 -23.57
N SER A 31 -16.09 -3.48 -22.38
CA SER A 31 -15.63 -2.14 -21.94
C SER A 31 -14.11 -2.03 -21.75
N ALA A 32 -13.40 -3.16 -21.70
CA ALA A 32 -11.94 -3.22 -21.61
C ALA A 32 -11.25 -3.29 -22.98
N ALA A 33 -12.00 -3.22 -24.09
CA ALA A 33 -11.44 -3.25 -25.43
C ALA A 33 -10.28 -2.24 -25.63
N PRO A 34 -9.20 -2.63 -26.34
CA PRO A 34 -9.04 -3.88 -27.09
C PRO A 34 -8.59 -5.10 -26.25
N TYR A 35 -8.48 -4.95 -24.93
CA TYR A 35 -8.03 -6.02 -24.04
C TYR A 35 -9.17 -6.99 -23.70
N HIS A 36 -8.80 -8.19 -23.28
CA HIS A 36 -9.73 -9.23 -22.87
C HIS A 36 -10.61 -8.80 -21.69
N ASP A 37 -10.02 -8.20 -20.67
CA ASP A 37 -10.70 -7.74 -19.45
C ASP A 37 -10.00 -6.53 -18.81
N TRP A 38 -10.61 -5.97 -17.77
CA TRP A 38 -10.09 -4.79 -17.08
C TRP A 38 -8.75 -5.03 -16.36
N ASN A 39 -8.45 -6.24 -15.89
CA ASN A 39 -7.13 -6.51 -15.29
C ASN A 39 -6.05 -6.42 -16.36
N ALA A 40 -6.27 -7.03 -17.53
CA ALA A 40 -5.34 -6.94 -18.66
C ALA A 40 -5.16 -5.49 -19.14
N ARG A 41 -6.25 -4.75 -19.31
CA ARG A 41 -6.19 -3.34 -19.74
C ARG A 41 -5.39 -2.47 -18.78
N VAL A 42 -5.71 -2.53 -17.48
CA VAL A 42 -5.04 -1.69 -16.48
C VAL A 42 -3.59 -2.12 -16.30
N THR A 43 -3.27 -3.40 -16.49
CA THR A 43 -1.87 -3.86 -16.46
C THR A 43 -1.06 -3.20 -17.57
N ALA A 44 -1.54 -3.26 -18.81
CA ALA A 44 -0.86 -2.66 -19.97
C ALA A 44 -0.80 -1.12 -19.91
N GLU A 45 -1.84 -0.47 -19.38
CA GLU A 45 -1.93 1.00 -19.35
C GLU A 45 -1.31 1.64 -18.08
N CYS A 46 -1.14 0.86 -17.00
CA CYS A 46 -0.71 1.39 -15.70
C CYS A 46 0.37 0.55 -15.01
N TYR A 47 0.12 -0.73 -14.75
CA TYR A 47 1.02 -1.50 -13.88
C TYR A 47 2.38 -1.76 -14.52
N GLU A 48 2.39 -2.22 -15.77
CA GLU A 48 3.60 -2.47 -16.57
C GLU A 48 4.34 -1.16 -16.88
N PRO A 49 3.70 -0.07 -17.37
CA PRO A 49 4.41 1.19 -17.59
C PRO A 49 5.13 1.76 -16.35
N ASN A 50 4.65 1.46 -15.13
CA ASN A 50 5.32 1.86 -13.90
C ASN A 50 6.59 1.03 -13.61
N THR A 51 6.77 -0.17 -14.16
CA THR A 51 8.02 -0.93 -14.01
C THR A 51 9.16 -0.35 -14.86
N ALA A 52 8.82 0.39 -15.93
CA ALA A 52 9.79 0.96 -16.87
C ALA A 52 9.43 2.39 -17.33
N ALA A 53 9.17 3.29 -16.38
CA ALA A 53 8.80 4.67 -16.66
C ALA A 53 9.94 5.44 -17.33
N ARG A 54 9.59 6.19 -18.39
CA ARG A 54 10.53 6.96 -19.21
C ARG A 54 10.71 8.37 -18.65
N ILE A 55 11.95 8.73 -18.31
CA ILE A 55 12.33 10.12 -18.04
C ILE A 55 12.86 10.71 -19.33
N LEU A 56 12.29 11.84 -19.72
CA LEU A 56 12.62 12.56 -20.95
C LEU A 56 13.46 13.81 -20.65
N ASP A 57 14.31 14.22 -21.59
CA ASP A 57 14.96 15.53 -21.57
C ASP A 57 14.07 16.63 -22.17
N GLY A 58 14.61 17.86 -22.28
CA GLY A 58 13.89 19.01 -22.85
C GLY A 58 13.55 18.86 -24.34
N ASP A 59 14.20 17.92 -25.05
CA ASP A 59 13.94 17.61 -26.46
C ASP A 59 13.01 16.38 -26.62
N GLY A 60 12.51 15.82 -25.52
CA GLY A 60 11.63 14.65 -25.52
C GLY A 60 12.34 13.31 -25.72
N ARG A 61 13.68 13.25 -25.62
CA ARG A 61 14.45 12.00 -25.74
C ARG A 61 14.49 11.27 -24.41
N ILE A 62 14.41 9.94 -24.45
CA ILE A 62 14.52 9.10 -23.25
C ILE A 62 15.96 9.16 -22.72
N VAL A 63 16.13 9.71 -21.52
CA VAL A 63 17.43 9.77 -20.83
C VAL A 63 17.56 8.71 -19.75
N ARG A 64 16.44 8.17 -19.24
CA ARG A 64 16.46 7.10 -18.23
C ARG A 64 15.16 6.31 -18.26
N LEU A 65 15.27 5.00 -18.02
CA LEU A 65 14.16 4.14 -17.64
C LEU A 65 14.23 3.90 -16.13
N VAL A 66 13.11 4.04 -15.43
CA VAL A 66 13.03 3.89 -13.98
C VAL A 66 11.85 3.02 -13.62
N ASN A 67 12.08 2.01 -12.79
CA ASN A 67 11.00 1.33 -12.10
C ASN A 67 10.48 2.25 -10.98
N ASN A 68 9.30 2.81 -11.19
CA ASN A 68 8.67 3.76 -10.27
C ASN A 68 8.43 3.13 -8.90
N TYR A 69 8.06 1.84 -8.84
CA TYR A 69 7.83 1.11 -7.59
C TYR A 69 9.10 1.09 -6.71
N SER A 70 10.29 1.04 -7.30
CA SER A 70 11.56 1.08 -6.56
C SER A 70 11.91 2.46 -5.94
N ARG A 71 11.07 3.46 -6.19
CA ARG A 71 11.27 4.88 -5.81
C ARG A 71 10.09 5.50 -5.07
N MET A 72 8.96 4.80 -4.96
CA MET A 72 7.77 5.23 -4.23
C MET A 72 7.47 4.25 -3.09
N SER A 73 6.57 4.58 -2.18
CA SER A 73 5.90 3.55 -1.37
C SER A 73 4.73 2.99 -2.18
N PHE A 74 4.39 1.72 -2.02
CA PHE A 74 3.24 1.15 -2.73
C PHE A 74 2.64 -0.04 -1.99
N ASN A 75 1.42 -0.40 -2.35
CA ASN A 75 0.83 -1.70 -2.04
C ASN A 75 0.13 -2.26 -3.28
N PHE A 76 0.22 -3.58 -3.48
CA PHE A 76 -0.66 -4.31 -4.39
C PHE A 76 -1.56 -5.24 -3.59
N GLY A 77 -2.84 -5.29 -3.93
CA GLY A 77 -3.79 -6.20 -3.27
C GLY A 77 -3.48 -7.68 -3.57
N PRO A 78 -3.61 -8.60 -2.59
CA PRO A 78 -3.32 -10.03 -2.78
C PRO A 78 -4.04 -10.70 -3.96
N THR A 79 -5.32 -10.34 -4.18
CA THR A 79 -6.11 -10.87 -5.30
C THR A 79 -5.54 -10.45 -6.66
N LEU A 80 -5.08 -9.20 -6.77
CA LEU A 80 -4.43 -8.70 -7.98
C LEU A 80 -3.04 -9.32 -8.17
N LEU A 81 -2.26 -9.51 -7.11
CA LEU A 81 -0.94 -10.17 -7.21
C LEU A 81 -1.08 -11.62 -7.67
N LYS A 82 -2.09 -12.36 -7.19
CA LYS A 82 -2.39 -13.70 -7.69
C LYS A 82 -2.65 -13.68 -9.20
N TRP A 83 -3.51 -12.78 -9.66
CA TRP A 83 -3.82 -12.66 -11.08
C TRP A 83 -2.58 -12.30 -11.93
N LEU A 84 -1.77 -11.36 -11.46
CA LEU A 84 -0.52 -10.96 -12.14
C LEU A 84 0.49 -12.10 -12.21
N GLU A 85 0.63 -12.90 -11.15
CA GLU A 85 1.53 -14.06 -11.12
C GLU A 85 1.17 -15.09 -12.21
N GLU A 86 -0.13 -15.33 -12.42
CA GLU A 86 -0.62 -16.32 -13.39
C GLU A 86 -0.67 -15.76 -14.82
N SER A 87 -1.12 -14.51 -14.98
CA SER A 87 -1.44 -13.92 -16.29
C SER A 87 -0.35 -13.04 -16.87
N GLU A 88 0.42 -12.34 -16.01
CA GLU A 88 1.42 -11.34 -16.40
C GLU A 88 2.72 -11.50 -15.60
N PRO A 89 3.37 -12.69 -15.64
CA PRO A 89 4.45 -13.06 -14.72
C PRO A 89 5.68 -12.15 -14.80
N ALA A 90 5.93 -11.52 -15.95
CA ALA A 90 7.01 -10.55 -16.10
C ALA A 90 6.75 -9.27 -15.27
N VAL A 91 5.53 -8.73 -15.34
CA VAL A 91 5.12 -7.54 -14.56
C VAL A 91 5.12 -7.87 -13.07
N TYR A 92 4.62 -9.06 -12.70
CA TYR A 92 4.68 -9.55 -11.33
C TYR A 92 6.12 -9.59 -10.79
N ALA A 93 7.05 -10.21 -11.53
CA ALA A 93 8.45 -10.28 -11.14
C ALA A 93 9.11 -8.90 -11.00
N ASP A 94 8.81 -7.96 -11.91
CA ASP A 94 9.31 -6.59 -11.85
C ASP A 94 8.81 -5.79 -10.62
N ILE A 95 7.59 -6.08 -10.15
CA ILE A 95 7.04 -5.48 -8.92
C ILE A 95 7.79 -6.01 -7.68
N LEU A 96 8.08 -7.31 -7.63
CA LEU A 96 8.84 -7.89 -6.51
C LEU A 96 10.30 -7.42 -6.51
N ASP A 97 10.95 -7.41 -7.68
CA ASP A 97 12.32 -6.90 -7.84
C ASP A 97 12.42 -5.42 -7.45
N ALA A 98 11.39 -4.60 -7.75
CA ALA A 98 11.35 -3.21 -7.30
C ALA A 98 11.42 -3.06 -5.78
N ASP A 99 10.71 -3.90 -5.03
CA ASP A 99 10.78 -3.92 -3.57
C ASP A 99 12.18 -4.30 -3.08
N ALA A 100 12.77 -5.37 -3.63
CA ALA A 100 14.13 -5.79 -3.29
C ALA A 100 15.17 -4.67 -3.57
N ARG A 101 15.11 -4.04 -4.75
CA ARG A 101 15.99 -2.91 -5.10
C ARG A 101 15.77 -1.68 -4.23
N SER A 102 14.55 -1.47 -3.77
CA SER A 102 14.25 -0.36 -2.85
C SER A 102 14.83 -0.62 -1.46
N ALA A 103 14.83 -1.87 -0.98
CA ALA A 103 15.47 -2.24 0.28
C ALA A 103 16.97 -1.91 0.26
N ASP A 104 17.68 -2.23 -0.82
CA ASP A 104 19.09 -1.85 -0.99
C ASP A 104 19.31 -0.33 -0.90
N ARG A 105 18.35 0.45 -1.43
CA ARG A 105 18.40 1.92 -1.44
C ARG A 105 18.09 2.54 -0.09
N PHE A 106 17.13 1.98 0.64
CA PHE A 106 16.58 2.56 1.86
C PHE A 106 17.08 1.88 3.13
N GLY A 107 18.26 1.25 3.08
CA GLY A 107 18.92 0.72 4.28
C GLY A 107 18.27 -0.54 4.85
N GLY A 108 17.71 -1.38 3.98
CA GLY A 108 17.01 -2.61 4.33
C GLY A 108 15.48 -2.50 4.28
N HIS A 109 14.93 -1.30 4.09
CA HIS A 109 13.49 -1.04 4.07
C HIS A 109 12.93 -1.09 2.65
N GLY A 110 12.13 -2.11 2.35
CA GLY A 110 11.44 -2.20 1.06
C GLY A 110 10.26 -1.22 0.95
N SER A 111 10.02 -0.75 -0.27
CA SER A 111 8.97 0.19 -0.64
C SER A 111 7.54 -0.39 -0.56
N ALA A 112 7.42 -1.71 -0.66
CA ALA A 112 6.13 -2.41 -0.64
C ALA A 112 5.56 -2.49 0.78
N MET A 113 4.25 -2.31 0.88
CA MET A 113 3.43 -2.49 2.07
C MET A 113 2.43 -3.63 1.84
N ALA A 114 2.07 -4.33 2.92
CA ALA A 114 0.99 -5.30 2.89
C ALA A 114 -0.38 -4.60 2.72
N GLN A 115 -1.42 -5.37 2.44
CA GLN A 115 -2.80 -4.90 2.41
C GLN A 115 -3.69 -5.89 3.17
N ALA A 116 -4.77 -5.43 3.80
CA ALA A 116 -5.83 -6.33 4.22
C ALA A 116 -6.34 -7.17 3.03
N PHE A 117 -6.46 -8.49 3.23
CA PHE A 117 -6.42 -9.47 2.14
C PHE A 117 -7.46 -9.26 1.02
N ASN A 118 -8.75 -9.19 1.37
CA ASN A 118 -9.85 -9.02 0.43
C ASN A 118 -10.26 -7.55 0.22
N HIS A 119 -9.43 -6.60 0.64
CA HIS A 119 -9.78 -5.17 0.60
C HIS A 119 -11.07 -4.82 1.37
N GLN A 120 -11.36 -5.55 2.45
CA GLN A 120 -12.55 -5.31 3.28
C GLN A 120 -12.40 -4.05 4.15
N ILE A 121 -13.50 -3.30 4.32
CA ILE A 121 -13.59 -2.19 5.29
C ILE A 121 -13.53 -2.75 6.72
N LEU A 122 -12.31 -2.82 7.26
CA LEU A 122 -12.02 -3.51 8.52
C LEU A 122 -12.86 -3.06 9.74
N PRO A 123 -13.18 -1.76 9.91
CA PRO A 123 -14.04 -1.32 11.02
C PRO A 123 -15.45 -1.91 11.03
N LEU A 124 -15.95 -2.40 9.88
CA LEU A 124 -17.27 -3.03 9.76
C LEU A 124 -17.23 -4.56 9.95
N ALA A 125 -16.04 -5.15 10.02
CA ALA A 125 -15.85 -6.56 10.26
C ALA A 125 -15.98 -6.91 11.75
N ASN A 126 -16.46 -8.12 12.04
CA ASN A 126 -16.31 -8.67 13.39
C ASN A 126 -14.82 -8.92 13.72
N ASP A 127 -14.52 -9.13 15.01
CA ASP A 127 -13.13 -9.26 15.47
C ASP A 127 -12.36 -10.40 14.82
N ARG A 128 -13.02 -11.54 14.58
CA ARG A 128 -12.39 -12.70 13.95
C ARG A 128 -12.00 -12.38 12.51
N ASP A 129 -12.92 -11.83 11.74
CA ASP A 129 -12.70 -11.54 10.32
C ASP A 129 -11.69 -10.41 10.15
N ARG A 130 -11.77 -9.35 10.97
CA ARG A 130 -10.79 -8.26 10.96
C ARG A 130 -9.35 -8.77 11.16
N ARG A 131 -9.14 -9.61 12.18
CA ARG A 131 -7.83 -10.23 12.46
C ARG A 131 -7.41 -11.17 11.34
N THR A 132 -8.35 -11.92 10.78
CA THR A 132 -8.08 -12.83 9.65
C THR A 132 -7.61 -12.07 8.42
N GLN A 133 -8.28 -10.98 8.06
CA GLN A 133 -7.90 -10.12 6.93
C GLN A 133 -6.50 -9.52 7.09
N ILE A 134 -6.12 -9.11 8.30
CA ILE A 134 -4.77 -8.62 8.62
C ILE A 134 -3.75 -9.76 8.50
N LEU A 135 -3.97 -10.88 9.18
CA LEU A 135 -3.02 -11.99 9.19
C LEU A 135 -2.82 -12.59 7.80
N TRP A 136 -3.89 -12.77 7.02
CA TRP A 136 -3.79 -13.27 5.65
C TRP A 136 -3.04 -12.30 4.74
N GLY A 137 -3.30 -10.99 4.87
CA GLY A 137 -2.57 -9.96 4.14
C GLY A 137 -1.08 -9.96 4.42
N LEU A 138 -0.69 -10.11 5.69
CA LEU A 138 0.72 -10.22 6.09
C LEU A 138 1.37 -11.50 5.58
N ARG A 139 0.65 -12.63 5.58
CA ARG A 139 1.18 -13.92 5.10
C ARG A 139 1.33 -13.95 3.58
N ASP A 140 0.38 -13.40 2.84
CA ASP A 140 0.51 -13.26 1.38
C ASP A 140 1.71 -12.36 1.03
N PHE A 141 1.87 -11.24 1.74
CA PHE A 141 3.03 -10.38 1.57
C PHE A 141 4.34 -11.12 1.84
N GLU A 142 4.46 -11.80 2.99
CA GLU A 142 5.67 -12.54 3.38
C GLU A 142 6.01 -13.63 2.36
N HIS A 143 5.00 -14.34 1.85
CA HIS A 143 5.17 -15.37 0.84
C HIS A 143 5.75 -14.82 -0.47
N ARG A 144 5.26 -13.67 -0.94
CA ARG A 144 5.62 -13.09 -2.25
C ARG A 144 6.90 -12.27 -2.21
N PHE A 145 7.03 -11.40 -1.22
CA PHE A 145 8.15 -10.46 -1.11
C PHE A 145 9.33 -11.03 -0.30
N ALA A 146 9.20 -12.25 0.25
CA ALA A 146 10.24 -12.94 1.02
C ALA A 146 10.80 -12.15 2.22
N ARG A 147 9.98 -11.26 2.81
CA ARG A 147 10.27 -10.49 4.02
C ARG A 147 8.99 -10.15 4.77
N ALA A 148 9.11 -9.82 6.06
CA ALA A 148 8.00 -9.28 6.81
C ALA A 148 7.60 -7.87 6.31
N ALA A 149 6.29 -7.59 6.28
CA ALA A 149 5.78 -6.26 6.00
C ALA A 149 5.98 -5.34 7.22
N GLU A 150 6.48 -4.13 7.00
CA GLU A 150 6.61 -3.12 8.07
C GLU A 150 5.34 -2.29 8.22
N GLY A 151 4.61 -2.10 7.13
CA GLY A 151 3.36 -1.35 7.09
C GLY A 151 2.25 -2.11 6.38
N MET A 152 1.01 -1.72 6.66
CA MET A 152 -0.18 -2.25 6.00
C MET A 152 -1.10 -1.13 5.52
N TRP A 153 -1.53 -1.21 4.26
CA TRP A 153 -2.62 -0.39 3.72
C TRP A 153 -3.97 -0.90 4.23
N LEU A 154 -4.72 0.00 4.87
CA LEU A 154 -6.11 -0.23 5.27
C LEU A 154 -7.03 0.18 4.11
N PRO A 155 -7.93 -0.70 3.64
CA PRO A 155 -8.87 -0.39 2.56
C PRO A 155 -9.64 0.90 2.84
N GLU A 156 -9.58 1.82 1.87
CA GLU A 156 -10.19 3.16 1.95
C GLU A 156 -9.72 4.01 3.15
N THR A 157 -8.52 3.73 3.68
CA THR A 157 -8.01 4.31 4.94
C THR A 157 -8.97 4.11 6.12
N ALA A 158 -9.90 3.16 6.03
CA ALA A 158 -10.94 2.96 7.02
C ALA A 158 -10.35 2.35 8.30
N VAL A 159 -10.46 3.09 9.40
CA VAL A 159 -9.77 2.74 10.65
C VAL A 159 -10.63 3.02 11.88
N ASN A 160 -10.44 2.21 12.92
CA ASN A 160 -10.91 2.46 14.28
C ASN A 160 -9.88 1.91 15.28
N ASN A 161 -10.05 2.20 16.58
CA ASN A 161 -9.10 1.75 17.60
C ASN A 161 -8.88 0.22 17.60
N PRO A 162 -9.92 -0.65 17.52
CA PRO A 162 -9.71 -2.09 17.39
C PRO A 162 -8.86 -2.50 16.18
N THR A 163 -9.01 -1.83 15.04
CA THR A 163 -8.18 -2.09 13.85
C THR A 163 -6.71 -1.78 14.13
N LEU A 164 -6.41 -0.62 14.73
CA LEU A 164 -5.04 -0.25 15.08
C LEU A 164 -4.42 -1.18 16.15
N GLU A 165 -5.23 -1.62 17.11
CA GLU A 165 -4.82 -2.62 18.10
C GLU A 165 -4.45 -3.96 17.45
N ASP A 166 -5.27 -4.44 16.52
CA ASP A 166 -4.99 -5.70 15.81
C ASP A 166 -3.75 -5.57 14.90
N LEU A 167 -3.54 -4.43 14.23
CA LEU A 167 -2.31 -4.16 13.47
C LEU A 167 -1.07 -4.18 14.37
N ALA A 168 -1.09 -3.43 15.47
CA ALA A 168 0.04 -3.35 16.40
C ALA A 168 0.31 -4.71 17.08
N ALA A 169 -0.74 -5.47 17.39
CA ALA A 169 -0.61 -6.82 17.94
C ALA A 169 -0.01 -7.81 16.92
N ALA A 170 -0.26 -7.62 15.63
CA ALA A 170 0.33 -8.40 14.54
C ALA A 170 1.76 -7.95 14.16
N GLY A 171 2.33 -6.96 14.85
CA GLY A 171 3.69 -6.48 14.61
C GLY A 171 3.81 -5.45 13.47
N VAL A 172 2.70 -4.91 12.97
CA VAL A 172 2.73 -3.84 11.96
C VAL A 172 3.19 -2.54 12.61
N ALA A 173 4.25 -1.92 12.06
CA ALA A 173 4.87 -0.73 12.61
C ALA A 173 4.12 0.56 12.23
N PHE A 174 3.55 0.60 11.02
CA PHE A 174 2.82 1.79 10.55
C PHE A 174 1.67 1.52 9.56
N THR A 175 0.80 2.51 9.42
CA THR A 175 -0.21 2.62 8.35
C THR A 175 -0.25 4.04 7.80
N ILE A 176 -0.92 4.26 6.68
CA ILE A 176 -1.18 5.58 6.09
C ILE A 176 -2.65 5.92 6.33
N LEU A 177 -2.94 7.16 6.74
CA LEU A 177 -4.29 7.66 7.00
C LEU A 177 -4.50 9.00 6.29
N ALA A 178 -5.76 9.38 6.11
CA ALA A 178 -6.11 10.69 5.59
C ALA A 178 -5.94 11.77 6.69
N PRO A 179 -5.44 12.98 6.37
CA PRO A 179 -5.13 14.00 7.38
C PRO A 179 -6.33 14.42 8.24
N HIS A 180 -7.54 14.35 7.69
CA HIS A 180 -8.78 14.70 8.37
C HIS A 180 -9.23 13.65 9.40
N GLN A 181 -8.61 12.47 9.44
CA GLN A 181 -8.90 11.44 10.44
C GLN A 181 -8.25 11.75 11.79
N ALA A 182 -7.28 12.67 11.83
CA ALA A 182 -6.67 13.13 13.08
C ALA A 182 -7.52 14.23 13.74
N ARG A 183 -8.08 13.96 14.91
CA ARG A 183 -8.82 14.97 15.68
C ARG A 183 -7.90 15.92 16.45
N ARG A 184 -6.85 15.38 17.06
CA ARG A 184 -5.89 16.13 17.89
C ARG A 184 -4.51 15.52 17.80
N SER A 185 -3.47 16.34 17.92
CA SER A 185 -2.10 15.86 18.11
C SER A 185 -1.34 16.73 19.10
N ARG A 186 -0.24 16.19 19.63
CA ARG A 186 0.68 16.89 20.52
C ARG A 186 2.09 16.37 20.31
N ARG A 187 3.10 17.15 20.69
CA ARG A 187 4.47 16.64 20.74
C ARG A 187 4.62 15.66 21.89
N ILE A 188 5.45 14.64 21.70
CA ILE A 188 5.76 13.66 22.74
C ILE A 188 6.46 14.40 23.89
N GLY A 189 5.94 14.23 25.11
CA GLY A 189 6.44 14.89 26.32
C GLY A 189 5.70 16.19 26.70
N GLU A 190 4.95 16.81 25.80
CA GLU A 190 4.14 18.00 26.09
C GLU A 190 2.73 17.60 26.52
N THR A 191 2.00 18.39 27.31
CA THR A 191 0.63 18.06 27.77
C THR A 191 -0.47 18.68 26.91
N GLU A 192 -0.16 19.77 26.21
CA GLU A 192 -1.12 20.53 25.42
C GLU A 192 -1.42 19.85 24.08
N TRP A 193 -2.71 19.81 23.71
CA TRP A 193 -3.17 19.22 22.45
C TRP A 193 -3.56 20.31 21.47
N ALA A 194 -3.05 20.22 20.24
CA ALA A 194 -3.58 20.97 19.10
C ALA A 194 -4.83 20.27 18.56
N ASP A 195 -5.87 21.05 18.26
CA ASP A 195 -7.13 20.57 17.71
C ASP A 195 -7.18 20.78 16.18
N HIS A 196 -7.55 19.74 15.44
CA HIS A 196 -7.50 19.68 13.98
C HIS A 196 -8.89 19.59 13.34
N ASN A 197 -9.95 19.96 14.07
CA ASN A 197 -11.32 19.94 13.52
C ASN A 197 -11.53 20.94 12.35
N LEU A 198 -10.75 22.04 12.32
CA LEU A 198 -10.88 23.10 11.31
C LEU A 198 -9.71 23.14 10.31
N HIS A 199 -8.58 22.51 10.65
CA HIS A 199 -7.38 22.50 9.85
C HIS A 199 -6.75 21.10 9.89
N PRO A 200 -6.29 20.57 8.75
CA PRO A 200 -5.65 19.26 8.72
C PRO A 200 -4.36 19.28 9.54
N VAL A 201 -4.03 18.13 10.10
CA VAL A 201 -2.76 17.89 10.78
C VAL A 201 -1.59 18.11 9.80
N ASP A 202 -0.41 18.48 10.31
CA ASP A 202 0.80 18.67 9.52
C ASP A 202 1.32 17.34 8.93
N THR A 203 1.12 17.14 7.63
CA THR A 203 1.49 15.90 6.91
C THR A 203 2.97 15.79 6.56
N THR A 204 3.81 16.75 6.97
CA THR A 204 5.26 16.69 6.73
C THR A 204 5.99 15.81 7.75
N ARG A 205 5.27 15.23 8.71
CA ARG A 205 5.82 14.39 9.78
C ARG A 205 4.86 13.24 10.13
N PRO A 206 5.38 12.09 10.58
CA PRO A 206 4.55 11.02 11.11
C PRO A 206 4.04 11.32 12.53
N TYR A 207 2.97 10.64 12.92
CA TYR A 207 2.39 10.69 14.26
C TYR A 207 2.38 9.31 14.91
N ARG A 208 2.50 9.26 16.24
CA ARG A 208 2.34 8.03 17.02
C ARG A 208 0.95 7.99 17.63
N VAL A 209 0.22 6.91 17.38
CA VAL A 209 -1.02 6.59 18.10
C VAL A 209 -0.67 5.67 19.27
N ASN A 210 -0.93 6.13 20.50
CA ASN A 210 -0.81 5.29 21.69
C ASN A 210 -2.14 4.58 21.92
N LEU A 211 -2.08 3.26 22.05
CA LEU A 211 -3.26 2.39 22.10
C LEU A 211 -3.56 1.97 23.54
N ALA A 212 -4.80 1.55 23.79
CA ALA A 212 -5.27 1.22 25.14
C ALA A 212 -4.54 0.01 25.73
N SER A 213 -4.07 -0.90 24.88
CA SER A 213 -3.25 -2.05 25.29
C SER A 213 -1.83 -1.69 25.74
N GLY A 214 -1.42 -0.41 25.62
CA GLY A 214 -0.04 0.03 25.88
C GLY A 214 0.89 -0.11 24.66
N ARG A 215 0.41 -0.71 23.56
CA ARG A 215 1.11 -0.69 22.27
C ARG A 215 1.02 0.69 21.63
N SER A 216 1.79 0.87 20.56
CA SER A 216 1.67 2.05 19.71
C SER A 216 1.89 1.68 18.25
N ILE A 217 1.32 2.48 17.35
CA ILE A 217 1.52 2.37 15.91
C ILE A 217 1.80 3.76 15.33
N VAL A 218 2.65 3.82 14.31
CA VAL A 218 2.92 5.06 13.59
C VAL A 218 1.88 5.24 12.48
N VAL A 219 1.41 6.47 12.30
CA VAL A 219 0.53 6.85 11.19
C VAL A 219 1.18 7.98 10.41
N PHE A 220 1.13 7.86 9.09
CA PHE A 220 1.51 8.90 8.14
C PHE A 220 0.25 9.57 7.59
#